data_AF-A0A6I3WU90-F1
#
_entry.id   AF-A0A6I3WU90-F1
#
_cell.length_a   1.000
_cell.length_b   1.000
_cell.length_c   1.000
_cell.angle_alpha   90.00
_cell.angle_beta   90.00
_cell.angle_gamma   90.00
#
_symmetry.space_group_name_H-M   'P 1'
#
loop_
_entity.id
_entity.type
_entity.pdbx_description
1 polymer ?
#
loop_
_entity_poly.entity_id
_entity_poly.type
_entity_poly.pdbx_seq_one_letter_code
_entity_poly.pdbx_strand_id
1 'polypeptide(L)'
;MTPIAPAIVSGLFTGLSLIVAIGAQNAFVLRQGLAGKFVLPVALVSAFLDAALIVLGVAGLGALLESVPFLLGLVRWLGAGYLVWFGISSLRKANSGQSMDVSGQGPSTIRTAVIATATFSLLNPHVYLDTVVFLGALAAQFGDNRWWFALGASVASITWFFGLAYGAQALSPYVKNPRFWRVLDTVIALIMFGLAISLILMPLGD
;
A
#
# COMPACT_ATOMS: atom_id res chain seq x y z
N MET A 1 -21.13 28.71 -1.78
CA MET A 1 -20.45 27.67 -0.96
C MET A 1 -20.69 26.35 -1.65
N THR A 2 -19.67 25.74 -2.26
CA THR A 2 -19.82 24.38 -2.79
C THR A 2 -20.20 23.46 -1.63
N PRO A 3 -21.19 22.55 -1.79
CA PRO A 3 -21.61 21.71 -0.69
C PRO A 3 -20.45 20.82 -0.24
N ILE A 4 -20.29 20.66 1.07
CA ILE A 4 -19.19 19.90 1.69
C ILE A 4 -19.35 18.39 1.41
N ALA A 5 -20.59 17.90 1.36
CA ALA A 5 -20.89 16.48 1.18
C ALA A 5 -20.32 15.89 -0.13
N PRO A 6 -20.48 16.52 -1.32
CA PRO A 6 -19.82 16.07 -2.53
C PRO A 6 -18.31 15.94 -2.44
N ALA A 7 -17.62 16.84 -1.72
CA ALA A 7 -16.17 16.76 -1.55
C ALA A 7 -15.77 15.51 -0.74
N ILE A 8 -16.44 15.27 0.39
CA ILE A 8 -16.22 14.09 1.24
C ILE A 8 -16.50 12.80 0.46
N VAL A 9 -17.66 12.74 -0.21
CA VAL A 9 -18.07 11.54 -0.98
C VAL A 9 -17.11 11.28 -2.14
N SER A 10 -16.71 12.31 -2.87
CA SER A 10 -15.74 12.17 -3.97
C SER A 10 -14.38 11.72 -3.44
N GLY A 11 -13.92 12.28 -2.32
CA GLY A 11 -12.68 11.86 -1.67
C GLY A 11 -12.71 10.40 -1.24
N LEU A 12 -13.83 9.97 -0.63
CA LEU A 12 -14.03 8.59 -0.21
C LEU A 12 -13.94 7.62 -1.39
N PHE A 13 -14.72 7.83 -2.46
CA PHE A 13 -14.73 6.92 -3.60
C PHE A 13 -13.43 6.96 -4.40
N THR A 14 -12.82 8.13 -4.57
CA THR A 14 -11.52 8.25 -5.24
C THR A 14 -10.44 7.54 -4.44
N GLY A 15 -10.36 7.78 -3.13
CA GLY A 15 -9.44 7.09 -2.24
C GLY A 15 -9.62 5.57 -2.30
N LEU A 16 -10.84 5.07 -2.17
CA LEU A 16 -11.12 3.63 -2.31
C LEU A 16 -10.67 3.09 -3.67
N SER A 17 -10.96 3.79 -4.78
CA SER A 17 -10.61 3.31 -6.12
C SER A 17 -9.10 3.12 -6.32
N LEU A 18 -8.29 4.00 -5.73
CA LEU A 18 -6.83 3.94 -5.82
C LEU A 18 -6.24 2.91 -4.85
N ILE A 19 -6.74 2.87 -3.61
CA ILE A 19 -6.18 2.03 -2.55
C ILE A 19 -6.55 0.55 -2.74
N VAL A 20 -7.69 0.24 -3.38
CA VAL A 20 -8.13 -1.14 -3.63
C VAL A 20 -7.19 -1.90 -4.57
N ALA A 21 -6.49 -1.20 -5.48
CA ALA A 21 -5.53 -1.81 -6.38
C ALA A 21 -4.49 -2.63 -5.57
N ILE A 22 -4.34 -3.91 -5.89
CA ILE A 22 -3.51 -4.82 -5.09
C ILE A 22 -2.02 -4.50 -5.33
N GLY A 23 -1.42 -3.78 -4.38
CA GLY A 23 0.01 -3.51 -4.31
C GLY A 23 0.77 -4.35 -3.28
N ALA A 24 2.07 -4.07 -3.12
CA ALA A 24 2.95 -4.73 -2.15
C ALA A 24 2.48 -4.56 -0.71
N GLN A 25 2.04 -3.36 -0.35
CA GLN A 25 1.51 -3.05 0.96
C GLN A 25 0.21 -3.83 1.25
N ASN A 26 -0.74 -3.85 0.32
CA ASN A 26 -2.00 -4.61 0.46
C ASN A 26 -1.74 -6.12 0.62
N ALA A 27 -0.83 -6.68 -0.17
CA ALA A 27 -0.40 -8.08 -0.03
C ALA A 27 0.20 -8.37 1.35
N PHE A 28 1.04 -7.45 1.87
CA PHE A 28 1.62 -7.59 3.20
C PHE A 28 0.56 -7.50 4.31
N VAL A 29 -0.34 -6.51 4.24
CA VAL A 29 -1.47 -6.33 5.18
C VAL A 29 -2.34 -7.58 5.21
N LEU A 30 -2.72 -8.09 4.03
CA LEU A 30 -3.49 -9.33 3.89
C LEU A 30 -2.77 -10.52 4.54
N ARG A 31 -1.46 -10.67 4.32
CA ARG A 31 -0.64 -11.74 4.91
C ARG A 31 -0.61 -11.68 6.43
N GLN A 32 -0.45 -10.49 7.00
CA GLN A 32 -0.46 -10.29 8.46
C GLN A 32 -1.85 -10.53 9.06
N GLY A 33 -2.91 -10.10 8.37
CA GLY A 33 -4.29 -10.38 8.73
C GLY A 33 -4.61 -11.88 8.73
N LEU A 34 -4.25 -12.61 7.67
CA LEU A 34 -4.42 -14.06 7.56
C LEU A 34 -3.66 -14.81 8.67
N ALA A 35 -2.45 -14.37 8.98
CA ALA A 35 -1.63 -14.93 10.05
C ALA A 35 -2.11 -14.54 11.47
N GLY A 36 -3.05 -13.60 11.60
CA GLY A 36 -3.49 -13.06 12.88
C GLY A 36 -2.38 -12.32 13.66
N LYS A 37 -1.34 -11.85 12.97
CA LYS A 37 -0.14 -11.26 13.60
C LYS A 37 -0.02 -9.79 13.27
N PHE A 38 0.21 -8.97 14.30
CA PHE A 38 0.44 -7.52 14.16
C PHE A 38 -0.63 -6.79 13.33
N VAL A 39 -1.86 -7.32 13.31
CA VAL A 39 -2.97 -6.80 12.49
C VAL A 39 -3.21 -5.31 12.77
N LEU A 40 -3.36 -4.96 14.05
CA LEU A 40 -3.62 -3.59 14.47
C LEU A 40 -2.44 -2.64 14.12
N PRO A 41 -1.18 -2.92 14.51
CA PRO A 41 -0.05 -2.08 14.11
C PRO A 41 0.07 -1.86 12.60
N VAL A 42 -0.11 -2.92 11.80
CA VAL A 42 0.05 -2.86 10.35
C VAL A 42 -1.07 -2.05 9.70
N ALA A 43 -2.32 -2.24 10.15
CA ALA A 43 -3.46 -1.45 9.68
C ALA A 43 -3.31 0.05 10.06
N LEU A 44 -2.90 0.33 11.31
CA LEU A 44 -2.69 1.70 11.79
C LEU A 44 -1.59 2.41 11.01
N VAL A 45 -0.43 1.79 10.83
CA VAL A 45 0.68 2.38 10.08
C VAL A 45 0.30 2.59 8.63
N SER A 46 -0.41 1.63 8.02
CA SER A 46 -0.89 1.76 6.64
C SER A 46 -1.82 2.95 6.48
N ALA A 47 -2.87 3.03 7.29
CA ALA A 47 -3.84 4.11 7.23
C ALA A 47 -3.22 5.47 7.59
N PHE A 48 -2.29 5.50 8.55
CA PHE A 48 -1.61 6.73 8.95
C PHE A 48 -0.68 7.27 7.85
N LEU A 49 0.16 6.42 7.25
CA LEU A 49 1.06 6.83 6.18
C LEU A 49 0.28 7.32 4.96
N ASP A 50 -0.78 6.60 4.60
CA ASP A 50 -1.60 6.95 3.45
C ASP A 50 -2.36 8.27 3.71
N ALA A 51 -2.98 8.45 4.88
CA ALA A 51 -3.59 9.72 5.28
C ALA A 51 -2.57 10.88 5.30
N ALA A 52 -1.34 10.63 5.76
CA ALA A 52 -0.28 11.64 5.76
C ALA A 52 0.11 12.04 4.32
N LEU A 53 0.26 11.07 3.41
CA LEU A 53 0.55 11.33 1.99
C LEU A 53 -0.61 12.08 1.31
N ILE A 54 -1.86 11.74 1.61
CA ILE A 54 -3.05 12.45 1.13
C ILE A 54 -2.99 13.92 1.58
N VAL A 55 -2.76 14.16 2.86
CA VAL A 55 -2.66 15.51 3.43
C VAL A 55 -1.52 16.30 2.77
N LEU A 56 -0.36 15.67 2.57
CA LEU A 56 0.77 16.29 1.88
C LEU A 56 0.44 16.63 0.42
N GLY A 57 -0.24 15.73 -0.30
CA GLY A 57 -0.71 15.98 -1.66
C GLY A 57 -1.65 17.17 -1.74
N VAL A 58 -2.66 17.23 -0.86
CA VAL A 58 -3.61 18.35 -0.77
C VAL A 58 -2.95 19.66 -0.33
N ALA A 59 -1.91 19.59 0.50
CA ALA A 59 -1.10 20.72 0.90
C ALA A 59 -0.20 21.28 -0.22
N GLY A 60 -0.07 20.56 -1.34
CA GLY A 60 0.67 21.01 -2.53
C GLY A 60 2.02 20.33 -2.74
N LEU A 61 2.33 19.25 -2.01
CA LEU A 61 3.58 18.49 -2.22
C LEU A 61 3.66 17.91 -3.64
N GLY A 62 2.52 17.61 -4.28
CA GLY A 62 2.47 17.08 -5.65
C GLY A 62 3.17 18.00 -6.67
N ALA A 63 2.86 19.30 -6.63
CA ALA A 63 3.50 20.29 -7.51
C ALA A 63 5.01 20.44 -7.25
N LEU A 64 5.43 20.20 -6.00
CA LEU A 64 6.84 20.27 -5.61
C LEU A 64 7.60 19.02 -6.08
N LEU A 65 6.97 17.83 -6.04
CA LEU A 65 7.54 16.59 -6.57
C LEU A 65 7.68 16.61 -8.09
N GLU A 66 6.73 17.23 -8.81
CA GLU A 66 6.83 17.44 -10.26
C GLU A 66 8.05 18.29 -10.64
N SER A 67 8.50 19.19 -9.75
CA SER A 67 9.68 20.03 -9.99
C SER A 67 11.02 19.32 -9.76
N VAL A 68 11.03 18.11 -9.17
CA VAL A 68 12.26 17.36 -8.85
C VAL A 68 12.21 15.92 -9.40
N PRO A 69 12.23 15.74 -10.73
CA PRO A 69 12.11 14.42 -11.36
C PRO A 69 13.23 13.44 -10.97
N PHE A 70 14.40 13.95 -10.58
CA PHE A 70 15.51 13.13 -10.09
C PHE A 70 15.16 12.33 -8.83
N LEU A 71 14.40 12.91 -7.88
CA LEU A 71 13.99 12.23 -6.65
C LEU A 71 13.05 11.05 -6.97
N LEU A 72 12.12 11.25 -7.89
CA LEU A 72 11.22 10.19 -8.36
C LEU A 72 12.01 9.05 -9.01
N GLY A 73 13.03 9.37 -9.81
CA GLY A 73 13.94 8.39 -10.41
C GLY A 73 14.70 7.56 -9.37
N LEU A 74 15.26 8.20 -8.33
CA LEU A 74 16.00 7.50 -7.28
C LEU A 74 15.10 6.57 -6.45
N VAL A 75 13.93 7.07 -6.01
CA VAL A 75 12.94 6.28 -5.26
C VAL A 75 12.47 5.10 -6.11
N ARG A 76 12.29 5.29 -7.42
CA ARG A 76 11.93 4.22 -8.35
C ARG A 76 12.93 3.10 -8.40
N TRP A 77 14.22 3.39 -8.57
CA TRP A 77 15.24 2.34 -8.64
C TRP A 77 15.41 1.59 -7.31
N LEU A 78 15.34 2.31 -6.19
CA LEU A 78 15.35 1.72 -4.85
C LEU A 78 14.12 0.83 -4.61
N GLY A 79 12.93 1.31 -4.99
CA GLY A 79 11.67 0.58 -4.91
C GLY A 79 11.68 -0.69 -5.76
N ALA A 80 12.14 -0.60 -7.01
CA ALA A 80 12.26 -1.75 -7.91
C ALA A 80 13.20 -2.83 -7.35
N GLY A 81 14.39 -2.43 -6.86
CA GLY A 81 15.34 -3.36 -6.24
C GLY A 81 14.75 -4.06 -5.01
N TYR A 82 14.00 -3.31 -4.18
CA TYR A 82 13.31 -3.87 -3.03
C TYR A 82 12.18 -4.83 -3.41
N LEU A 83 11.35 -4.49 -4.39
CA LEU A 83 10.27 -5.35 -4.89
C LEU A 83 10.81 -6.66 -5.46
N VAL A 84 11.91 -6.62 -6.23
CA VAL A 84 12.58 -7.82 -6.74
C VAL A 84 13.08 -8.68 -5.58
N TRP A 85 13.78 -8.09 -4.61
CA TRP A 85 14.26 -8.80 -3.43
C TRP A 85 13.11 -9.45 -2.64
N PHE A 86 12.00 -8.74 -2.45
CA PHE A 86 10.83 -9.24 -1.74
C PHE A 86 10.09 -10.34 -2.52
N GLY A 87 9.99 -10.21 -3.84
CA GLY A 87 9.46 -11.25 -4.73
C GLY A 87 10.28 -12.53 -4.67
N ILE A 88 11.62 -12.43 -4.71
CA ILE A 88 12.53 -13.58 -4.56
C ILE A 88 12.36 -14.21 -3.17
N SER A 89 12.29 -13.40 -2.11
CA SER A 89 12.03 -13.88 -0.75
C SER A 89 10.72 -14.67 -0.67
N SER A 90 9.68 -14.21 -1.36
CA SER A 90 8.36 -14.86 -1.40
C SER A 90 8.38 -16.17 -2.21
N LEU A 91 9.04 -16.21 -3.37
CA LEU A 91 9.23 -17.47 -4.13
C LEU A 91 10.03 -18.51 -3.36
N ARG A 92 11.10 -18.09 -2.66
CA ARG A 92 11.89 -19.00 -1.82
C ARG A 92 11.03 -19.64 -0.72
N LYS A 93 10.05 -18.91 -0.17
CA LYS A 93 9.09 -19.42 0.82
C LYS A 93 8.10 -20.40 0.19
N ALA A 94 7.62 -20.14 -1.02
CA ALA A 94 6.74 -21.06 -1.74
C ALA A 94 7.44 -22.41 -2.04
N ASN A 95 8.73 -22.37 -2.38
CA ASN A 95 9.52 -23.55 -2.75
C ASN A 95 10.13 -24.32 -1.58
N SER A 96 10.39 -23.70 -0.43
CA SER A 96 11.03 -24.40 0.69
C SER A 96 10.16 -25.50 1.28
N GLY A 97 8.85 -25.54 0.98
CA GLY A 97 7.91 -26.61 1.31
C GLY A 97 7.76 -26.89 2.80
N GLN A 98 8.53 -26.21 3.62
CA GLN A 98 8.61 -26.31 5.06
C GLN A 98 7.27 -25.78 5.55
N SER A 99 6.46 -26.68 6.09
CA SER A 99 5.31 -26.35 6.92
C SER A 99 5.83 -25.64 8.17
N MET A 100 6.32 -24.41 7.99
CA MET A 100 6.71 -23.55 9.07
C MET A 100 5.43 -23.21 9.79
N ASP A 101 5.37 -23.72 11.00
CA ASP A 101 4.67 -23.17 12.12
C ASP A 101 4.19 -21.74 11.84
N VAL A 102 2.86 -21.55 11.88
CA VAL A 102 2.18 -20.28 11.65
C VAL A 102 2.76 -19.18 12.58
N SER A 103 3.49 -19.58 13.62
CA SER A 103 4.23 -18.78 14.58
C SER A 103 5.65 -18.31 14.12
N GLY A 104 6.32 -18.91 13.13
CA GLY A 104 7.79 -18.84 13.05
C GLY A 104 8.48 -17.78 12.17
N GLN A 105 7.92 -17.35 11.03
CA GLN A 105 8.72 -16.60 10.03
C GLN A 105 8.00 -15.41 9.35
N GLY A 106 6.96 -14.87 9.99
CA GLY A 106 6.55 -13.48 9.77
C GLY A 106 7.54 -12.51 10.43
N PRO A 107 7.33 -11.18 10.38
CA PRO A 107 8.02 -10.27 11.31
C PRO A 107 7.97 -10.88 12.71
N SER A 108 9.10 -11.06 13.38
CA SER A 108 9.10 -11.64 14.73
C SER A 108 8.69 -10.61 15.78
N THR A 109 8.70 -9.33 15.42
CA THR A 109 8.40 -8.21 16.30
C THR A 109 7.50 -7.19 15.61
N ILE A 110 6.77 -6.42 16.42
CA ILE A 110 5.99 -5.25 15.97
C ILE A 110 6.89 -4.30 15.18
N ARG A 111 8.11 -4.04 15.66
CA ARG A 111 9.07 -3.15 15.01
C ARG A 111 9.36 -3.57 13.57
N THR A 112 9.63 -4.85 13.34
CA THR A 112 9.90 -5.37 12.00
C THR A 112 8.66 -5.28 11.10
N ALA A 113 7.46 -5.50 11.65
CA ALA A 113 6.21 -5.38 10.89
C ALA A 113 5.94 -3.93 10.47
N VAL A 114 6.15 -2.98 11.38
CA VAL A 114 6.00 -1.54 11.13
C VAL A 114 7.00 -1.05 10.09
N ILE A 115 8.28 -1.41 10.24
CA ILE A 115 9.32 -1.05 9.26
C ILE A 115 8.98 -1.63 7.89
N ALA A 116 8.59 -2.90 7.82
CA ALA A 116 8.22 -3.52 6.55
C ALA A 116 7.01 -2.80 5.90
N THR A 117 5.96 -2.51 6.67
CA THR A 117 4.78 -1.77 6.20
C THR A 117 5.15 -0.40 5.65
N ALA A 118 5.95 0.36 6.41
CA ALA A 118 6.42 1.67 5.98
C ALA A 118 7.31 1.58 4.74
N THR A 119 8.12 0.53 4.63
CA THR A 119 8.98 0.28 3.47
C THR A 119 8.13 -0.01 2.22
N PHE A 120 7.11 -0.86 2.31
CA PHE A 120 6.22 -1.15 1.19
C PHE A 120 5.43 0.08 0.72
N SER A 121 5.08 0.97 1.64
CA SER A 121 4.38 2.20 1.33
C SER A 121 5.31 3.23 0.71
N LEU A 122 6.38 3.63 1.43
CA LEU A 122 7.23 4.76 1.07
C LEU A 122 8.27 4.46 -0.01
N LEU A 123 8.71 3.22 -0.18
CA LEU A 123 9.57 2.87 -1.33
C LEU A 123 8.78 2.59 -2.61
N ASN A 124 7.45 2.65 -2.57
CA ASN A 124 6.64 2.49 -3.77
C ASN A 124 6.48 3.85 -4.47
N PRO A 125 7.22 4.17 -5.54
CA PRO A 125 7.06 5.44 -6.27
C PRO A 125 5.64 5.67 -6.79
N HIS A 126 4.87 4.61 -7.07
CA HIS A 126 3.47 4.76 -7.47
C HIS A 126 2.62 5.45 -6.40
N VAL A 127 2.94 5.26 -5.11
CA VAL A 127 2.18 5.93 -4.03
C VAL A 127 2.26 7.46 -4.14
N TYR A 128 3.40 7.99 -4.62
CA TYR A 128 3.57 9.43 -4.77
C TYR A 128 2.80 9.95 -5.98
N LEU A 129 2.79 9.19 -7.08
CA LEU A 129 2.03 9.54 -8.27
C LEU A 129 0.52 9.47 -8.02
N ASP A 130 0.06 8.39 -7.40
CA ASP A 130 -1.37 8.13 -7.20
C ASP A 130 -1.94 8.99 -6.06
N THR A 131 -1.25 9.07 -4.92
CA THR A 131 -1.77 9.71 -3.70
C THR A 131 -1.32 11.16 -3.56
N VAL A 132 -0.08 11.50 -3.89
CA VAL A 132 0.43 12.87 -3.66
C VAL A 132 0.13 13.77 -4.86
N VAL A 133 0.38 13.28 -6.08
CA VAL A 133 0.19 14.06 -7.31
C VAL A 133 -1.26 13.99 -7.79
N PHE A 134 -1.75 12.80 -8.17
CA PHE A 134 -3.06 12.64 -8.80
C PHE A 134 -4.21 12.97 -7.85
N LEU A 135 -4.27 12.33 -6.68
CA LEU A 135 -5.29 12.61 -5.68
C LEU A 135 -5.19 14.06 -5.16
N GLY A 136 -3.98 14.61 -5.02
CA GLY A 136 -3.76 16.02 -4.67
C GLY A 136 -4.34 17.00 -5.70
N ALA A 137 -4.12 16.72 -7.00
CA ALA A 137 -4.67 17.50 -8.10
C ALA A 137 -6.21 17.43 -8.15
N LEU A 138 -6.80 16.26 -7.89
CA LEU A 138 -8.25 16.12 -7.76
C LEU A 138 -8.79 16.90 -6.56
N ALA A 139 -8.12 16.84 -5.40
CA ALA A 139 -8.50 17.60 -4.23
C ALA A 139 -8.48 19.11 -4.48
N ALA A 140 -7.49 19.61 -5.25
CA ALA A 140 -7.36 21.02 -5.59
C ALA A 140 -8.57 21.56 -6.37
N GLN A 141 -9.28 20.73 -7.14
CA GLN A 141 -10.50 21.12 -7.87
C GLN A 141 -11.65 21.53 -6.93
N PHE A 142 -11.60 21.14 -5.66
CA PHE A 142 -12.61 21.48 -4.66
C PHE A 142 -12.33 22.82 -3.94
N GLY A 143 -11.24 23.53 -4.27
CA GLY A 143 -10.92 24.84 -3.70
C GLY A 143 -10.82 24.81 -2.17
N ASP A 144 -11.63 25.62 -1.49
CA ASP A 144 -11.69 25.67 -0.02
C ASP A 144 -12.11 24.33 0.61
N ASN A 145 -12.84 23.49 -0.13
CA ASN A 145 -13.32 22.20 0.35
C ASN A 145 -12.32 21.05 0.17
N ARG A 146 -11.11 21.29 -0.33
CA ARG A 146 -10.07 20.25 -0.54
C ARG A 146 -9.73 19.45 0.71
N TRP A 147 -9.84 20.06 1.89
CA TRP A 147 -9.61 19.37 3.16
C TRP A 147 -10.73 18.39 3.53
N TRP A 148 -11.96 18.68 3.11
CA TRP A 148 -13.09 17.76 3.24
C TRP A 148 -12.97 16.58 2.28
N PHE A 149 -12.44 16.82 1.07
CA PHE A 149 -12.05 15.75 0.17
C PHE A 149 -10.94 14.86 0.78
N ALA A 150 -9.88 15.47 1.34
CA ALA A 150 -8.81 14.75 2.02
C ALA A 150 -9.32 13.92 3.20
N LEU A 151 -10.28 14.44 3.97
CA LEU A 151 -10.96 13.72 5.04
C LEU A 151 -11.67 12.48 4.50
N GLY A 152 -12.46 12.62 3.43
CA GLY A 152 -13.13 11.50 2.77
C GLY A 152 -12.15 10.41 2.32
N ALA A 153 -11.07 10.80 1.66
CA ALA A 153 -10.02 9.87 1.22
C ALA A 153 -9.29 9.20 2.39
N SER A 154 -9.06 9.93 3.49
CA SER A 154 -8.45 9.37 4.70
C SER A 154 -9.38 8.35 5.38
N VAL A 155 -10.68 8.63 5.43
CA VAL A 155 -11.69 7.67 5.92
C VAL A 155 -11.71 6.41 5.06
N ALA A 156 -11.65 6.55 3.72
CA ALA A 156 -11.52 5.42 2.81
C ALA A 156 -10.31 4.54 3.14
N SER A 157 -9.14 5.16 3.38
CA SER A 157 -7.91 4.46 3.75
C SER A 157 -8.07 3.69 5.07
N ILE A 158 -8.60 4.32 6.11
CA ILE A 158 -8.87 3.68 7.40
C ILE A 158 -9.84 2.50 7.22
N THR A 159 -10.98 2.72 6.57
CA THR A 159 -11.98 1.68 6.36
C THR A 159 -11.41 0.50 5.56
N TRP A 160 -10.63 0.78 4.52
CA TRP A 160 -10.02 -0.26 3.70
C TRP A 160 -8.96 -1.06 4.44
N PHE A 161 -7.95 -0.42 5.04
CA PHE A 161 -6.85 -1.14 5.68
C PHE A 161 -7.30 -1.92 6.91
N PHE A 162 -8.21 -1.38 7.72
CA PHE A 162 -8.82 -2.14 8.81
C PHE A 162 -9.72 -3.26 8.27
N GLY A 163 -10.54 -2.99 7.26
CA GLY A 163 -11.38 -4.00 6.61
C GLY A 163 -10.58 -5.15 6.02
N LEU A 164 -9.46 -4.86 5.36
CA LEU A 164 -8.56 -5.85 4.79
C LEU A 164 -7.84 -6.64 5.88
N ALA A 165 -7.25 -5.97 6.87
CA ALA A 165 -6.46 -6.61 7.92
C ALA A 165 -7.31 -7.51 8.84
N TYR A 166 -8.50 -7.04 9.25
CA TYR A 166 -9.42 -7.82 10.08
C TYR A 166 -10.28 -8.78 9.26
N GLY A 167 -10.72 -8.38 8.06
CA GLY A 167 -11.48 -9.26 7.16
C GLY A 167 -10.67 -10.48 6.71
N ALA A 168 -9.35 -10.33 6.56
CA ALA A 168 -8.44 -11.44 6.31
C ALA A 168 -8.47 -12.52 7.41
N GLN A 169 -8.76 -12.17 8.67
CA GLN A 169 -8.87 -13.15 9.75
C GLN A 169 -10.07 -14.10 9.56
N ALA A 170 -11.13 -13.68 8.85
CA ALA A 170 -12.25 -14.57 8.53
C ALA A 170 -11.81 -15.75 7.63
N LEU A 171 -10.73 -15.59 6.87
CA LEU A 171 -10.13 -16.63 6.03
C LEU A 171 -9.08 -17.49 6.77
N SER A 172 -8.82 -17.21 8.06
CA SER A 172 -7.91 -17.97 8.91
C SER A 172 -8.14 -19.50 8.91
N PRO A 173 -9.37 -20.05 8.79
CA PRO A 173 -9.56 -21.50 8.71
C PRO A 173 -8.81 -22.17 7.53
N TYR A 174 -8.66 -21.47 6.40
CA TYR A 174 -7.96 -21.98 5.21
C TYR A 174 -6.43 -21.90 5.33
N VAL A 175 -5.94 -21.08 6.27
CA VAL A 175 -4.52 -20.85 6.53
C VAL A 175 -3.82 -22.09 7.11
N LYS A 176 -4.58 -23.07 7.60
CA LYS A 176 -4.07 -24.38 8.05
C LYS A 176 -3.53 -25.24 6.90
N ASN A 177 -3.94 -24.98 5.66
CA ASN A 177 -3.51 -25.76 4.50
C ASN A 177 -2.17 -25.21 3.95
N PRO A 178 -1.08 -26.00 3.92
CA PRO A 178 0.19 -25.55 3.35
C PRO A 178 0.10 -25.14 1.88
N ARG A 179 -0.84 -25.70 1.10
CA ARG A 179 -1.06 -25.31 -0.30
C ARG A 179 -1.56 -23.87 -0.42
N PHE A 180 -2.38 -23.40 0.52
CA PHE A 180 -2.87 -22.01 0.52
C PHE A 180 -1.71 -21.02 0.62
N TRP A 181 -0.78 -21.27 1.53
CA TRP A 181 0.42 -20.44 1.69
C TRP A 181 1.33 -20.44 0.46
N ARG A 182 1.54 -21.61 -0.16
CA ARG A 182 2.33 -21.68 -1.41
C ARG A 182 1.71 -20.88 -2.54
N VAL A 183 0.39 -21.00 -2.73
CA VAL A 183 -0.34 -20.21 -3.74
C VAL A 183 -0.26 -18.73 -3.41
N LEU A 184 -0.51 -18.34 -2.16
CA LEU A 184 -0.43 -16.95 -1.72
C LEU A 184 0.96 -16.36 -1.96
N ASP A 185 2.03 -17.01 -1.48
CA ASP A 185 3.40 -16.51 -1.63
C ASP A 185 3.84 -16.49 -3.12
N THR A 186 3.33 -17.41 -3.95
CA THR A 186 3.55 -17.39 -5.42
C THR A 186 2.84 -16.21 -6.07
N VAL A 187 1.57 -15.98 -5.74
CA VAL A 187 0.78 -14.84 -6.25
C VAL A 187 1.42 -13.52 -5.83
N ILE A 188 1.81 -13.39 -4.55
CA ILE A 188 2.52 -12.21 -4.05
C ILE A 188 3.79 -12.01 -4.85
N ALA A 189 4.62 -13.05 -5.03
CA ALA A 189 5.85 -12.90 -5.80
C ALA A 189 5.61 -12.46 -7.24
N LEU A 190 4.62 -13.04 -7.93
CA LEU A 190 4.24 -12.64 -9.28
C LEU A 190 3.79 -11.20 -9.35
N ILE A 191 2.97 -10.74 -8.40
CA ILE A 191 2.56 -9.33 -8.30
C ILE A 191 3.81 -8.45 -8.06
N MET A 192 4.75 -8.85 -7.20
CA MET A 192 5.93 -8.04 -6.91
C MET A 192 6.86 -7.91 -8.11
N PHE A 193 7.07 -8.99 -8.86
CA PHE A 193 7.83 -8.93 -10.10
C PHE A 193 7.10 -8.12 -11.16
N GLY A 194 5.78 -8.29 -11.29
CA GLY A 194 4.97 -7.49 -12.20
C GLY A 194 5.07 -5.99 -11.89
N LEU A 195 4.95 -5.61 -10.62
CA LEU A 195 5.13 -4.23 -10.18
C LEU A 195 6.55 -3.74 -10.39
N ALA A 196 7.58 -4.53 -10.10
CA ALA A 196 8.97 -4.15 -10.36
C ALA A 196 9.24 -3.94 -11.85
N ILE A 197 8.71 -4.79 -12.72
CA ILE A 197 8.81 -4.67 -14.18
C ILE A 197 8.06 -3.41 -14.64
N SER A 198 6.81 -3.22 -14.20
CA SER A 198 6.04 -2.00 -14.48
C SER A 198 6.83 -0.76 -14.07
N LEU A 199 7.45 -0.80 -12.90
CA LEU A 199 8.30 0.26 -12.41
C LEU A 199 9.53 0.51 -13.26
N ILE A 200 10.23 -0.54 -13.69
CA ILE A 200 11.44 -0.43 -14.52
C ILE A 200 11.08 0.02 -15.94
N LEU A 201 9.91 -0.35 -16.47
CA LEU A 201 9.48 -0.03 -17.83
C LEU A 201 8.72 1.29 -17.95
N MET A 202 8.25 1.89 -16.85
CA MET A 202 7.57 3.18 -16.88
C MET A 202 8.48 4.24 -17.52
N PRO A 203 8.08 4.97 -18.56
CA PRO A 203 8.89 6.08 -19.07
C PRO A 203 9.01 7.15 -17.98
N LEU A 204 10.23 7.58 -17.66
CA LEU A 204 10.38 8.92 -17.08
C LEU A 204 10.03 9.85 -18.24
N GLY A 205 9.00 10.68 -18.11
CA GLY A 205 8.54 11.51 -19.22
C GLY A 205 9.71 12.26 -19.86
N ASP A 206 10.02 11.91 -21.11
CA ASP A 206 10.79 12.70 -22.04
C ASP A 206 9.87 13.75 -22.70
#